data_AF-A0A3D4PP64-F1
#
_entry.id   AF-A0A3D4PP64-F1
#
_cell.length_a   1.000
_cell.length_b   1.000
_cell.length_c   1.000
_cell.angle_alpha   90.00
_cell.angle_beta   90.00
_cell.angle_gamma   90.00
#
_symmetry.space_group_name_H-M   'P 1'
#
loop_
_entity.id
_entity.type
_entity.pdbx_description
1 polymer ?
#
loop_
_entity_poly.entity_id
_entity_poly.type
_entity_poly.pdbx_seq_one_letter_code
_entity_poly.pdbx_strand_id
1 'polypeptide(L)'
;MEGAAQRLRDGRTTVTDTLKDLQGVIDDLVQDGFKTENASEQYSTAYNDLTASLDDAAEAVNDMATALDQMADKIRDGDQM
;
A
#
# COMPACT_ATOMS: atom_id res chain seq x y z
N MET A 1 7.30 20.60 1.04
CA MET A 1 6.85 19.58 0.07
C MET A 1 7.55 18.26 0.32
N GLU A 2 8.89 18.23 0.44
CA GLU A 2 9.66 17.02 0.80
C GLU A 2 9.11 16.26 2.02
N GLY A 3 8.75 16.95 3.11
CA GLY A 3 8.17 16.31 4.30
C GLY A 3 6.77 15.71 4.09
N ALA A 4 6.01 16.18 3.10
CA ALA A 4 4.71 15.59 2.75
C ALA A 4 4.89 14.35 1.87
N ALA A 5 5.78 14.41 0.88
CA ALA A 5 6.16 13.28 0.04
C ALA A 5 6.74 12.12 0.89
N GLN A 6 7.58 12.44 1.88
CA GLN A 6 8.11 11.42 2.79
C GLN A 6 7.01 10.76 3.64
N ARG A 7 6.11 11.55 4.24
CA ARG A 7 4.99 11.00 5.01
C ARG A 7 4.06 10.10 4.18
N LEU A 8 3.84 10.45 2.91
CA LEU A 8 3.08 9.63 1.98
C LEU A 8 3.77 8.27 1.75
N ARG A 9 5.08 8.28 1.52
CA ARG A 9 5.89 7.05 1.36
C ARG A 9 5.91 6.20 2.63
N ASP A 10 6.06 6.81 3.81
CA ASP A 10 6.07 6.11 5.09
C ASP A 10 4.69 5.48 5.41
N GLY A 11 3.61 6.22 5.16
CA GLY A 11 2.24 5.74 5.35
C GLY A 11 1.91 4.56 4.43
N ARG A 12 2.36 4.63 3.17
CA ARG A 12 2.26 3.52 2.21
C ARG A 12 2.91 2.24 2.75
N THR A 13 4.18 2.31 3.16
CA THR A 13 4.91 1.15 3.70
C THR A 13 4.18 0.56 4.91
N THR A 14 3.73 1.41 5.84
CA THR A 14 2.99 0.97 7.03
C THR A 14 1.72 0.20 6.67
N VAL A 15 0.95 0.67 5.68
CA VAL A 15 -0.27 0.00 5.22
C VAL A 15 0.07 -1.33 4.55
N THR A 16 1.04 -1.37 3.63
CA THR A 16 1.46 -2.60 2.96
C THR A 16 1.94 -3.67 3.94
N ASP A 17 2.73 -3.28 4.95
CA ASP A 17 3.24 -4.21 5.96
C ASP A 17 2.13 -4.74 6.85
N THR A 18 1.22 -3.86 7.31
CA THR A 18 0.06 -4.26 8.12
C THR A 18 -0.82 -5.27 7.38
N LEU A 19 -1.00 -5.09 6.08
CA LEU A 19 -1.77 -6.04 5.28
C LEU A 19 -1.05 -7.37 5.26
N LYS A 20 0.20 -7.44 4.82
CA LYS A 20 0.97 -8.70 4.77
C LYS A 20 0.91 -9.48 6.09
N ASP A 21 0.96 -8.80 7.23
CA ASP A 21 0.79 -9.43 8.53
C ASP A 21 -0.60 -10.07 8.69
N LEU A 22 -1.67 -9.38 8.31
CA LEU A 22 -3.04 -9.93 8.29
C LEU A 22 -3.18 -11.11 7.30
N GLN A 23 -2.44 -11.11 6.18
CA GLN A 23 -2.41 -12.24 5.25
C GLN A 23 -1.89 -13.50 5.95
N GLY A 24 -0.77 -13.38 6.65
CA GLY A 24 -0.16 -14.50 7.38
C GLY A 24 -1.11 -15.09 8.41
N VAL A 25 -1.84 -14.24 9.15
CA VAL A 25 -2.86 -14.71 10.10
C VAL A 25 -3.96 -15.51 9.40
N ILE A 26 -4.39 -15.10 8.21
CA ILE A 26 -5.42 -15.81 7.44
C ILE A 26 -4.88 -17.13 6.91
N ASP A 27 -3.66 -17.13 6.36
CA ASP A 27 -3.00 -18.34 5.86
C ASP A 27 -2.86 -19.39 6.97
N ASP A 28 -2.47 -18.97 8.17
CA ASP A 28 -2.38 -19.84 9.36
C ASP A 28 -3.76 -20.41 9.75
N LEU A 29 -4.81 -19.58 9.76
CA LEU A 29 -6.17 -20.02 10.08
C LEU A 29 -6.71 -21.03 9.05
N VAL A 30 -6.45 -20.81 7.76
CA VAL A 30 -6.85 -21.72 6.67
C VAL A 30 -6.10 -23.06 6.78
N GLN A 31 -4.82 -23.03 7.16
CA GLN A 31 -4.03 -24.25 7.37
C GLN A 31 -4.49 -25.06 8.59
N ASP A 32 -4.80 -24.40 9.71
CA ASP A 32 -5.06 -25.06 11.01
C ASP A 32 -6.45 -25.70 11.15
N GLY A 33 -7.41 -25.40 10.28
CA GLY A 33 -8.69 -26.11 10.31
C GLY A 33 -9.93 -25.38 9.85
N PHE A 34 -9.82 -24.16 9.30
CA PHE A 34 -10.95 -23.44 8.70
C PHE A 34 -11.37 -24.03 7.33
N LYS A 35 -11.50 -25.37 7.23
CA LYS A 35 -11.85 -26.12 6.00
C LYS A 35 -13.35 -26.31 5.80
N THR A 36 -14.17 -25.32 6.11
CA THR A 36 -15.44 -25.22 5.38
C THR A 36 -15.08 -24.66 4.02
N GLU A 37 -14.78 -25.53 3.06
CA GLU A 37 -14.12 -25.23 1.75
C GLU A 37 -14.60 -23.92 1.09
N ASN A 38 -15.88 -23.58 1.23
CA ASN A 38 -16.49 -22.40 0.64
C ASN A 38 -16.12 -21.07 1.33
N ALA A 39 -15.96 -21.06 2.66
CA ALA A 39 -15.62 -19.85 3.40
C ALA A 39 -14.14 -19.49 3.21
N SER A 40 -13.24 -20.47 3.29
CA SER A 40 -11.80 -20.26 3.14
C SER A 40 -11.43 -19.71 1.76
N GLU A 41 -12.04 -20.19 0.67
CA GLU A 41 -11.77 -19.69 -0.68
C GLU A 41 -12.26 -18.25 -0.89
N GLN A 42 -13.48 -17.93 -0.43
CA GLN A 42 -14.01 -16.57 -0.55
C GLN A 42 -13.18 -15.56 0.25
N TYR A 43 -12.75 -15.92 1.47
CA TYR A 43 -11.88 -15.07 2.27
C TYR A 43 -10.51 -14.90 1.63
N SER A 44 -9.88 -15.98 1.14
CA SER A 44 -8.59 -15.89 0.44
C SER A 44 -8.69 -15.02 -0.82
N THR A 45 -9.74 -15.16 -1.61
CA THR A 45 -9.99 -14.34 -2.80
C THR A 45 -10.15 -12.87 -2.43
N ALA A 46 -11.04 -12.55 -1.48
CA ALA A 46 -11.28 -11.17 -1.04
C ALA A 46 -10.00 -10.53 -0.47
N TYR A 47 -9.15 -11.32 0.18
CA TYR A 47 -7.89 -10.86 0.72
C TYR A 47 -6.84 -10.58 -0.38
N ASN A 48 -6.74 -11.46 -1.37
CA ASN A 48 -5.88 -11.23 -2.55
C ASN A 48 -6.32 -9.98 -3.33
N ASP A 49 -7.63 -9.80 -3.52
CA ASP A 49 -8.19 -8.61 -4.19
C ASP A 49 -7.89 -7.32 -3.40
N LEU A 50 -8.01 -7.39 -2.06
CA LEU A 50 -7.65 -6.28 -1.17
C LEU A 50 -6.17 -5.93 -1.28
N THR A 51 -5.30 -6.94 -1.29
CA THR A 51 -3.85 -6.76 -1.40
C THR A 51 -3.49 -6.10 -2.74
N ALA A 52 -4.04 -6.59 -3.85
CA ALA A 52 -3.83 -6.00 -5.16
C ALA A 52 -4.30 -4.54 -5.23
N SER A 53 -5.50 -4.25 -4.70
CA SER A 53 -6.03 -2.88 -4.64
C SER A 53 -5.16 -1.94 -3.80
N LEU A 54 -4.50 -2.47 -2.78
CA LEU A 54 -3.62 -1.70 -1.90
C LEU A 54 -2.23 -1.50 -2.50
N ASP A 55 -1.74 -2.44 -3.30
CA ASP A 55 -0.56 -2.24 -4.14
C ASP A 55 -0.82 -1.13 -5.18
N ASP A 56 -1.98 -1.14 -5.83
CA ASP A 56 -2.38 -0.07 -6.77
C ASP A 56 -2.47 1.30 -6.05
N ALA A 57 -3.08 1.34 -4.87
CA ALA A 57 -3.15 2.55 -4.06
C ALA A 57 -1.75 3.02 -3.62
N ALA A 58 -0.87 2.09 -3.30
CA ALA A 58 0.51 2.35 -2.91
C ALA A 58 1.33 2.97 -4.06
N GLU A 59 1.11 2.50 -5.29
CA GLU A 59 1.69 3.07 -6.50
C GLU A 59 1.18 4.50 -6.73
N ALA A 60 -0.14 4.73 -6.64
CA ALA A 60 -0.73 6.06 -6.78
C ALA A 60 -0.18 7.06 -5.75
N VAL A 61 0.04 6.63 -4.50
CA VAL A 61 0.67 7.45 -3.46
C VAL A 61 2.12 7.80 -3.80
N ASN A 62 2.86 6.87 -4.39
CA ASN A 62 4.22 7.09 -4.84
C ASN A 62 4.30 8.11 -5.99
N ASP A 63 3.36 8.03 -6.93
CA ASP A 63 3.24 8.98 -8.04
C ASP A 63 2.93 10.39 -7.52
N MET A 64 2.03 10.51 -6.54
CA MET A 64 1.75 11.79 -5.88
C MET A 64 2.98 12.36 -5.18
N ALA A 65 3.74 11.53 -4.46
CA ALA A 65 4.98 11.95 -3.83
C ALA A 65 6.01 12.44 -4.86
N THR A 66 6.14 11.72 -5.98
CA THR A 66 7.04 12.10 -7.09
C THR A 66 6.62 13.42 -7.74
N ALA A 67 5.32 13.63 -7.96
CA ALA A 67 4.81 14.88 -8.50
C ALA A 67 5.09 16.07 -7.56
N LEU A 68 4.96 15.87 -6.24
CA LEU A 68 5.29 16.89 -5.24
C LEU A 68 6.78 17.25 -5.25
N ASP A 69 7.67 16.26 -5.39
CA ASP A 69 9.11 16.47 -5.48
C ASP A 69 9.47 17.25 -6.76
N GLN A 70 8.89 16.88 -7.92
CA GLN A 70 9.08 17.60 -9.18
C GLN A 70 8.57 19.05 -9.14
N MET A 71 7.44 19.31 -8.46
CA MET A 71 6.94 20.67 -8.28
C MET A 71 7.86 21.49 -7.39
N ALA A 72 8.39 20.90 -6.32
CA ALA A 72 9.33 21.58 -5.43
C ALA A 72 10.62 21.99 -6.16
N ASP A 73 11.11 21.14 -7.06
CA ASP A 73 12.31 21.43 -7.86
C ASP A 73 12.06 22.54 -8.88
N LYS A 74 10.90 22.53 -9.57
CA LYS A 74 10.51 23.62 -10.47
C LYS A 74 10.38 24.97 -9.76
N ILE A 75 9.85 24.98 -8.53
CA ILE A 75 9.75 26.20 -7.73
C ILE A 75 11.15 26.69 -7.36
N ARG A 76 12.05 25.80 -6.94
CA ARG A 76 13.45 26.14 -6.61
C ARG A 76 14.23 26.70 -7.80
N ASP A 77 14.03 26.17 -8.99
CA ASP A 77 14.66 26.68 -10.22
C ASP A 77 14.05 28.01 -10.68
N GLY A 78 12.73 28.17 -10.53
CA GLY A 78 12.03 29.41 -10.88
C GLY A 78 12.36 30.60 -9.97
N ASP A 79 12.58 30.35 -8.67
CA ASP A 79 13.01 31.38 -7.70
C ASP A 79 14.49 31.80 -7.87
N GLN A 80 15.29 31.06 -8.64
CA GLN A 80 16.71 31.34 -8.90
C GLN A 80 16.96 32.21 -10.14
N MET A 81 15.91 32.65 -10.86
CA MET A 81 15.99 33.56 -12.03
C MET A 81 15.45 34.96 -11.71
#